data_AF-A0A257MVS4-F1
#
_entry.id   AF-A0A257MVS4-F1
#
_cell.length_a   1.000
_cell.length_b   1.000
_cell.length_c   1.000
_cell.angle_alpha   90.00
_cell.angle_beta   90.00
_cell.angle_gamma   90.00
#
_symmetry.space_group_name_H-M   'P 1'
#
loop_
_entity.id
_entity.type
_entity.pdbx_description
1 polymer ?
#
loop_
_entity_poly.entity_id
_entity_poly.type
_entity_poly.pdbx_seq_one_letter_code
_entity_poly.pdbx_strand_id
1 'polypeptide(L)'
;MKEKGLRVLTYNIHKGFNAGNRSFVLHQIREALIAADADLLFLQEMQGEHQRHEKRVEDWPDRSQFEFIAEGVWPFFAYGKNAIYDAGHHGNAILSKYPFQSWENINVSPFPWASRSLLHGVIRLPQSDQDVHVVCIHFGLMGKERRLQIGKLCDRIDSHVPHDAPLIVAGDFNDW
;
A
#
# COMPACT_ATOMS: atom_id res chain seq x y z
N MET A 1 20.23 19.50 16.97
CA MET A 1 19.20 19.36 15.91
C MET A 1 18.20 18.33 16.40
N LYS A 2 16.89 18.58 16.34
CA LYS A 2 15.91 17.53 16.65
C LYS A 2 16.09 16.41 15.62
N GLU A 3 16.23 15.17 16.07
CA GLU A 3 16.13 14.01 15.20
C GLU A 3 14.79 14.09 14.45
N LYS A 4 14.85 14.11 13.12
CA LYS A 4 13.64 14.09 12.29
C LYS A 4 13.12 12.65 12.34
N GLY A 5 12.06 12.42 13.11
CA GLY A 5 11.40 11.12 13.16
C GLY A 5 10.83 10.71 11.80
N LEU A 6 10.68 9.40 11.59
CA LEU A 6 10.10 8.82 10.38
C LEU A 6 8.61 9.13 10.30
N ARG A 7 8.15 9.79 9.23
CA ARG A 7 6.72 10.07 9.01
C ARG A 7 6.08 8.98 8.16
N VAL A 8 5.02 8.38 8.69
CA VAL A 8 4.29 7.29 8.06
C VAL A 8 2.84 7.69 7.87
N LEU A 9 2.27 7.41 6.70
CA LEU A 9 0.86 7.60 6.41
C LEU A 9 0.29 6.34 5.76
N THR A 10 -0.91 5.93 6.20
CA THR A 10 -1.71 4.91 5.53
C THR A 10 -3.03 5.49 5.06
N TYR A 11 -3.47 5.11 3.85
CA TYR A 11 -4.72 5.57 3.31
C TYR A 11 -5.29 4.62 2.25
N ASN A 12 -6.55 4.24 2.40
CA ASN A 12 -7.30 3.57 1.35
C ASN A 12 -7.79 4.64 0.35
N ILE A 13 -7.23 4.65 -0.86
CA ILE A 13 -7.49 5.68 -1.86
C ILE A 13 -8.73 5.40 -2.71
N HIS A 14 -9.42 4.28 -2.46
CA HIS A 14 -10.67 3.91 -3.12
C HIS A 14 -10.58 4.01 -4.67
N LYS A 15 -9.47 3.50 -5.23
CA LYS A 15 -9.15 3.53 -6.68
C LYS A 15 -9.06 4.93 -7.29
N GLY A 16 -8.84 5.95 -6.46
CA GLY A 16 -8.81 7.35 -6.87
C GLY A 16 -10.19 8.01 -6.95
N PHE A 17 -11.23 7.39 -6.40
CA PHE A 17 -12.57 7.96 -6.35
C PHE A 17 -12.93 8.42 -4.94
N ASN A 18 -13.89 9.35 -4.85
CA ASN A 18 -14.46 9.70 -3.55
C ASN A 18 -15.23 8.52 -2.92
N ALA A 19 -15.60 8.65 -1.64
CA ALA A 19 -16.31 7.60 -0.91
C ALA A 19 -17.64 7.16 -1.57
N GLY A 20 -18.27 8.04 -2.34
CA GLY A 20 -19.49 7.74 -3.10
C GLY A 20 -19.25 7.07 -4.45
N ASN A 21 -18.00 6.91 -4.87
CA ASN A 21 -17.57 6.42 -6.18
C ASN A 21 -18.18 7.18 -7.37
N ARG A 22 -18.43 8.49 -7.18
CA ARG A 22 -19.10 9.37 -8.18
C ARG A 22 -18.13 10.29 -8.90
N SER A 23 -17.04 10.64 -8.26
CA SER A 23 -16.06 11.60 -8.79
C SER A 23 -14.67 11.01 -8.67
N PHE A 24 -13.92 11.09 -9.77
CA PHE A 24 -12.51 10.77 -9.79
C PHE A 24 -11.73 11.95 -9.20
N VAL A 25 -10.96 11.69 -8.15
CA VAL A 25 -10.29 12.69 -7.31
C VAL A 25 -8.82 12.34 -7.04
N LEU A 26 -8.21 11.51 -7.89
CA LEU A 26 -6.83 11.04 -7.71
C LEU A 26 -5.82 12.19 -7.64
N HIS A 27 -6.04 13.26 -8.41
CA HIS A 27 -5.19 14.46 -8.41
C HIS A 27 -5.20 15.16 -7.05
N GLN A 28 -6.39 15.36 -6.48
CA GLN A 28 -6.55 15.96 -5.14
C GLN A 28 -5.98 15.04 -4.06
N ILE A 29 -6.14 13.72 -4.19
CA ILE A 29 -5.49 12.75 -3.30
C ILE A 29 -3.96 12.91 -3.36
N ARG A 30 -3.38 12.99 -4.56
CA ARG A 30 -1.93 13.21 -4.73
C ARG A 30 -1.47 14.49 -4.06
N GLU A 31 -2.16 15.62 -4.28
CA GLU A 31 -1.83 16.89 -3.63
C GLU A 31 -1.86 16.78 -2.10
N ALA A 32 -2.89 16.13 -1.54
CA ALA A 32 -3.00 15.92 -0.09
C ALA A 32 -1.88 15.03 0.46
N LEU A 33 -1.51 13.95 -0.27
CA LEU A 33 -0.41 13.07 0.12
C LEU A 33 0.94 13.82 0.12
N ILE A 34 1.18 14.68 -0.87
CA ILE A 34 2.40 15.50 -0.95
C ILE A 34 2.43 16.49 0.21
N ALA A 35 1.32 17.17 0.49
CA ALA A 35 1.21 18.12 1.59
C ALA A 35 1.41 17.47 2.97
N ALA A 36 1.08 16.19 3.13
CA ALA A 36 1.32 15.45 4.36
C ALA A 36 2.82 15.21 4.65
N ASP A 37 3.70 15.33 3.65
CA ASP A 37 5.15 15.13 3.75
C ASP A 37 5.52 13.84 4.50
N ALA A 38 4.88 12.73 4.12
CA ALA A 38 5.20 11.41 4.65
C ALA A 38 6.47 10.85 3.97
N ASP A 39 7.30 10.16 4.74
CA ASP A 39 8.47 9.46 4.21
C ASP A 39 8.11 8.08 3.67
N LEU A 40 7.07 7.46 4.25
CA LEU A 40 6.47 6.20 3.81
C LEU A 40 4.95 6.33 3.67
N LEU A 41 4.43 5.86 2.54
CA LEU A 41 3.00 5.77 2.25
C LEU A 41 2.58 4.30 2.12
N PHE A 42 1.51 3.92 2.82
CA PHE A 42 0.89 2.61 2.76
C PHE A 42 -0.50 2.78 2.15
N LEU A 43 -0.67 2.43 0.88
CA LEU A 43 -1.88 2.76 0.11
C LEU A 43 -2.66 1.48 -0.25
N GLN A 44 -3.95 1.47 0.07
CA GLN A 44 -4.88 0.39 -0.26
C GLN A 44 -5.79 0.79 -1.43
N GLU A 45 -6.31 -0.20 -2.15
CA GLU A 45 -7.12 -0.01 -3.36
C GLU A 45 -6.42 0.80 -4.45
N MET A 46 -5.10 0.63 -4.56
CA MET A 46 -4.29 1.22 -5.60
C MET A 46 -4.59 0.57 -6.96
N GLN A 47 -5.07 1.36 -7.92
CA GLN A 47 -5.31 0.86 -9.28
C GLN A 47 -4.02 0.86 -10.09
N GLY A 48 -3.61 -0.31 -10.59
CA GLY A 48 -2.44 -0.41 -11.48
C GLY A 48 -2.81 -0.18 -12.95
N GLU A 49 -3.85 -0.89 -13.42
CA GLU A 49 -4.37 -0.77 -14.78
C GLU A 49 -5.90 -0.82 -14.74
N HIS A 50 -6.60 -0.02 -15.56
CA HIS A 50 -8.06 -0.15 -15.75
C HIS A 50 -8.56 0.39 -17.10
N GLN A 51 -8.56 -0.45 -18.13
CA GLN A 51 -8.82 -0.07 -19.53
C GLN A 51 -10.19 0.61 -19.76
N ARG A 52 -11.21 0.28 -18.97
CA ARG A 52 -12.53 0.92 -19.09
C ARG A 52 -12.59 2.30 -18.47
N HIS A 53 -11.79 2.56 -17.43
CA HIS A 53 -11.79 3.86 -16.75
C HIS A 53 -10.89 4.83 -17.51
N GLU A 54 -9.74 4.36 -17.99
CA GLU A 54 -8.87 5.07 -18.91
C GLU A 54 -9.63 5.68 -20.11
N LYS A 55 -10.61 4.96 -20.67
CA LYS A 55 -11.43 5.45 -21.79
C LYS A 55 -12.57 6.40 -21.40
N ARG A 56 -12.97 6.45 -20.12
CA ARG A 56 -14.22 7.10 -19.67
C ARG A 56 -14.01 8.24 -18.69
N VAL A 57 -12.88 8.26 -18.00
CA VAL A 57 -12.52 9.26 -17.01
C VAL A 57 -11.56 10.23 -17.69
N GLU A 58 -11.96 11.48 -17.85
CA GLU A 58 -11.23 12.50 -18.59
C GLU A 58 -9.80 12.71 -18.05
N ASP A 59 -9.65 12.85 -16.73
CA ASP A 59 -8.36 13.10 -16.09
C ASP A 59 -7.65 11.83 -15.60
N TRP A 60 -7.89 10.68 -16.25
CA TRP A 60 -7.19 9.44 -15.91
C TRP A 60 -5.69 9.56 -16.23
N PRO A 61 -4.78 9.12 -15.34
CA PRO A 61 -3.34 9.22 -15.61
C PRO A 61 -2.90 8.26 -16.73
N ASP A 62 -1.95 8.71 -17.57
CA ASP A 62 -1.34 7.91 -18.66
C ASP A 62 -0.44 6.76 -18.18
N ARG A 63 -0.20 6.69 -16.86
CA ARG A 63 0.62 5.69 -16.19
C ARG A 63 -0.15 5.11 -15.01
N SER A 64 0.40 4.10 -14.35
CA SER A 64 -0.25 3.52 -13.18
C SER A 64 -0.46 4.57 -12.07
N GLN A 65 -1.49 4.40 -11.24
CA GLN A 65 -1.78 5.38 -10.19
C GLN A 65 -0.61 5.52 -9.20
N PHE A 66 0.13 4.44 -8.92
CA PHE A 66 1.26 4.50 -8.01
C PHE A 66 2.44 5.28 -8.61
N GLU A 67 2.73 5.15 -9.90
CA GLU A 67 3.75 5.98 -10.58
C GLU A 67 3.33 7.44 -10.63
N PHE A 68 2.05 7.70 -10.89
CA PHE A 68 1.49 9.06 -10.91
C PHE A 68 1.59 9.74 -9.53
N ILE A 69 1.18 9.05 -8.46
CA ILE A 69 1.28 9.57 -7.09
C ILE A 69 2.76 9.75 -6.68
N ALA A 70 3.63 8.79 -7.03
CA ALA A 70 5.04 8.78 -6.66
C ALA A 70 5.86 9.93 -7.28
N GLU A 71 5.48 10.40 -8.47
CA GLU A 71 6.28 11.31 -9.27
C GLU A 71 6.78 12.53 -8.48
N GLY A 72 8.11 12.70 -8.48
CA GLY A 72 8.80 13.85 -7.90
C GLY A 72 8.99 13.79 -6.38
N VAL A 73 8.39 12.82 -5.68
CA VAL A 73 8.38 12.78 -4.21
C VAL A 73 8.83 11.44 -3.62
N TRP A 74 8.34 10.32 -4.14
CA TRP A 74 8.66 8.97 -3.64
C TRP A 74 9.29 8.13 -4.75
N PRO A 75 10.62 8.18 -4.93
CA PRO A 75 11.29 7.51 -6.05
C PRO A 75 11.27 5.97 -5.96
N PHE A 76 10.93 5.40 -4.80
CA PHE A 76 10.89 3.95 -4.59
C PHE A 76 9.49 3.50 -4.27
N PHE A 77 9.04 2.42 -4.93
CA PHE A 77 7.71 1.88 -4.69
C PHE A 77 7.67 0.37 -4.85
N ALA A 78 6.78 -0.26 -4.08
CA ALA A 78 6.41 -1.66 -4.20
C ALA A 78 4.91 -1.75 -4.48
N TYR A 79 4.50 -2.60 -5.42
CA TYR A 79 3.09 -2.77 -5.78
C TYR A 79 2.70 -4.25 -5.79
N GLY A 80 1.73 -4.60 -4.94
CA GLY A 80 1.17 -5.93 -4.82
C GLY A 80 -0.20 -6.01 -5.51
N LYS A 81 -0.29 -6.77 -6.61
CA LYS A 81 -1.57 -7.05 -7.28
C LYS A 81 -2.41 -7.99 -6.41
N ASN A 82 -3.58 -7.54 -5.99
CA ASN A 82 -4.48 -8.34 -5.17
C ASN A 82 -5.63 -8.85 -6.01
N ALA A 83 -6.40 -7.97 -6.65
CA ALA A 83 -7.51 -8.34 -7.52
C ALA A 83 -7.11 -8.18 -8.98
N ILE A 84 -7.23 -9.26 -9.75
CA ILE A 84 -7.00 -9.29 -11.20
C ILE A 84 -8.33 -9.66 -11.87
N TYR A 85 -8.72 -8.90 -12.89
CA TYR A 85 -9.96 -9.07 -13.65
C TYR A 85 -9.74 -8.62 -15.10
N ASP A 86 -10.66 -8.96 -16.01
CA ASP A 86 -10.49 -8.75 -17.45
C ASP A 86 -10.12 -7.32 -17.85
N ALA A 87 -10.62 -6.33 -17.09
CA ALA A 87 -10.39 -4.91 -17.37
C ALA A 87 -9.15 -4.31 -16.69
N GLY A 88 -8.43 -5.06 -15.84
CA GLY A 88 -7.25 -4.58 -15.14
C GLY A 88 -7.04 -5.17 -13.73
N HIS A 89 -6.36 -4.44 -12.86
CA HIS A 89 -6.04 -4.92 -11.51
C HIS A 89 -5.83 -3.81 -10.47
N HIS A 90 -6.13 -4.13 -9.21
CA HIS A 90 -5.85 -3.27 -8.06
C HIS A 90 -5.27 -4.05 -6.88
N GLY A 91 -4.68 -3.33 -5.92
CA GLY A 91 -4.12 -3.94 -4.72
C GLY A 91 -3.48 -2.94 -3.77
N ASN A 92 -2.40 -3.36 -3.12
CA ASN A 92 -1.68 -2.54 -2.15
C ASN A 92 -0.43 -1.93 -2.78
N ALA A 93 -0.05 -0.73 -2.36
CA ALA A 93 1.20 -0.10 -2.71
C ALA A 93 1.92 0.42 -1.46
N ILE A 94 3.24 0.40 -1.49
CA ILE A 94 4.09 1.15 -0.56
C ILE A 94 4.90 2.13 -1.40
N LEU A 95 4.81 3.43 -1.11
CA LEU A 95 5.69 4.45 -1.69
C LEU A 95 6.66 4.94 -0.63
N SER A 96 7.91 5.15 -1.00
CA SER A 96 9.00 5.39 -0.06
C SER A 96 10.00 6.41 -0.60
N LYS A 97 10.48 7.28 0.29
CA LYS A 97 11.66 8.12 0.04
C LYS A 97 12.98 7.34 0.13
N TYR A 98 12.94 6.10 0.65
CA TYR A 98 14.10 5.23 0.88
C TYR A 98 14.04 3.96 0.02
N PRO A 99 15.19 3.43 -0.44
CA PRO A 99 15.23 2.26 -1.30
C PRO A 99 14.76 1.00 -0.58
N PHE A 100 14.00 0.18 -1.29
CA PHE A 100 13.67 -1.18 -0.87
C PHE A 100 14.88 -2.10 -1.09
N GLN A 101 15.28 -2.84 -0.06
CA GLN A 101 16.24 -3.95 -0.16
C GLN A 101 15.57 -5.19 -0.75
N SER A 102 14.32 -5.43 -0.35
CA SER A 102 13.46 -6.49 -0.89
C SER A 102 11.99 -6.16 -0.64
N TRP A 103 11.10 -6.82 -1.36
CA TRP A 103 9.67 -6.80 -1.07
C TRP A 103 8.98 -8.06 -1.62
N GLU A 104 7.85 -8.42 -1.03
CA GLU A 104 7.04 -9.58 -1.36
C GLU A 104 5.55 -9.29 -1.14
N ASN A 105 4.70 -9.76 -2.05
CA ASN A 105 3.24 -9.69 -1.89
C ASN A 105 2.69 -11.06 -1.48
N ILE A 106 2.31 -11.21 -0.22
CA ILE A 106 1.82 -12.47 0.34
C ILE A 106 0.29 -12.51 0.30
N ASN A 107 -0.29 -13.47 -0.42
CA ASN A 107 -1.73 -13.66 -0.45
C ASN A 107 -2.24 -14.22 0.90
N VAL A 108 -3.15 -13.48 1.53
CA VAL A 108 -3.78 -13.86 2.81
C VAL A 108 -5.27 -14.14 2.71
N SER A 109 -5.82 -14.18 1.51
CA SER A 109 -7.21 -14.56 1.29
C SER A 109 -7.49 -15.97 1.81
N PRO A 110 -8.50 -16.15 2.66
CA PRO A 110 -8.95 -17.48 3.06
C PRO A 110 -9.79 -18.16 1.98
N PHE A 111 -10.29 -17.39 1.01
CA PHE A 111 -11.16 -17.86 -0.06
C PHE A 111 -10.73 -17.32 -1.43
N PRO A 112 -10.96 -18.06 -2.54
CA PRO A 112 -10.54 -17.64 -3.89
C PRO A 112 -11.20 -16.36 -4.42
N TRP A 113 -12.40 -16.01 -3.92
CA TRP A 113 -13.16 -14.82 -4.35
C TRP A 113 -12.78 -13.56 -3.59
N ALA A 114 -12.15 -13.69 -2.42
CA ALA A 114 -11.57 -12.57 -1.71
C ALA A 114 -10.15 -12.36 -2.22
N SER A 115 -9.73 -11.12 -2.45
CA SER A 115 -8.32 -10.84 -2.70
C SER A 115 -7.76 -9.82 -1.71
N ARG A 116 -6.89 -10.33 -0.83
CA ARG A 116 -6.27 -9.63 0.28
C ARG A 116 -4.82 -10.08 0.39
N SER A 117 -3.92 -9.16 0.66
CA SER A 117 -2.49 -9.45 0.79
C SER A 117 -1.84 -8.71 1.94
N LEU A 118 -0.67 -9.20 2.33
CA LEU A 118 0.35 -8.46 3.06
C LEU A 118 1.40 -8.07 2.02
N LEU A 119 1.55 -6.77 1.75
CA LEU A 119 2.69 -6.30 0.97
C LEU A 119 3.80 -5.98 1.96
N HIS A 120 4.78 -6.87 2.06
CA HIS A 120 5.91 -6.74 2.98
C HIS A 120 7.12 -6.22 2.21
N GLY A 121 7.70 -5.12 2.67
CA GLY A 121 8.95 -4.56 2.16
C GLY A 121 9.99 -4.47 3.27
N VAL A 122 11.24 -4.39 2.86
CA VAL A 122 12.38 -4.07 3.73
C VAL A 122 13.05 -2.84 3.16
N ILE A 123 13.20 -1.79 3.96
CA ILE A 123 13.87 -0.55 3.58
C ILE A 123 15.09 -0.32 4.46
N ARG A 124 16.03 0.51 3.98
CA ARG A 124 17.16 0.98 4.78
C ARG A 124 17.18 2.49 4.85
N LEU A 125 17.22 3.03 6.07
CA LEU A 125 17.35 4.47 6.29
C LEU A 125 18.81 4.89 6.06
N PRO A 126 19.10 6.05 5.45
CA PRO A 126 20.47 6.42 5.08
C PRO A 126 21.46 6.54 6.25
N GLN A 127 20.96 6.76 7.47
CA GLN A 127 21.75 6.91 8.69
C GLN A 127 21.64 5.71 9.65
N SER A 128 21.06 4.59 9.19
CA SER A 128 20.89 3.38 10.00
C SER A 128 21.46 2.18 9.25
N ASP A 129 22.27 1.39 9.94
CA ASP A 129 22.71 0.07 9.46
C ASP A 129 21.63 -1.01 9.69
N GLN A 130 20.55 -0.67 10.39
CA GLN A 130 19.45 -1.57 10.66
C GLN A 130 18.34 -1.45 9.60
N ASP A 131 17.93 -2.59 9.09
CA ASP A 131 16.78 -2.70 8.18
C ASP A 131 15.47 -2.45 8.92
N VAL A 132 14.54 -1.77 8.23
CA VAL A 132 13.19 -1.51 8.72
C VAL A 132 12.21 -2.32 7.88
N HIS A 133 11.45 -3.17 8.54
CA HIS A 133 10.39 -3.96 7.93
C HIS A 133 9.10 -3.15 7.87
N VAL A 134 8.46 -3.15 6.70
CA VAL A 134 7.24 -2.38 6.44
C VAL A 134 6.19 -3.29 5.83
N VAL A 135 4.98 -3.33 6.40
CA VAL A 135 3.90 -4.20 5.93
C VAL A 135 2.65 -3.37 5.66
N CYS A 136 2.23 -3.31 4.40
CA CYS A 136 0.96 -2.74 3.97
C CYS A 136 -0.12 -3.82 3.94
N ILE A 137 -1.16 -3.61 4.74
CA ILE A 137 -2.29 -4.55 4.84
C ILE A 137 -3.58 -3.94 4.31
N HIS A 138 -4.45 -4.83 3.84
CA HIS A 138 -5.87 -4.56 3.66
C HIS A 138 -6.54 -5.87 4.03
N PHE A 139 -7.37 -5.89 5.07
CA PHE A 139 -8.04 -7.10 5.56
C PHE A 139 -9.47 -7.24 5.05
N GLY A 140 -10.05 -8.42 5.25
CA GLY A 140 -11.42 -8.76 4.89
C GLY A 140 -12.44 -8.05 5.78
N LEU A 141 -13.65 -7.88 5.26
CA LEU A 141 -14.74 -7.23 5.99
C LEU A 141 -15.35 -8.15 7.06
N MET A 142 -15.20 -9.47 6.91
CA MET A 142 -15.75 -10.44 7.85
C MET A 142 -14.75 -10.76 8.96
N GLY A 143 -15.17 -10.69 10.22
CA GLY A 143 -14.27 -10.97 11.37
C GLY A 143 -13.63 -12.37 11.35
N LYS A 144 -14.30 -13.38 10.76
CA LYS A 144 -13.71 -14.71 10.56
C LYS A 144 -12.53 -14.67 9.58
N GLU A 145 -12.63 -13.90 8.50
CA GLU A 145 -11.53 -13.73 7.54
C GLU A 145 -10.38 -12.98 8.18
N ARG A 146 -10.68 -11.89 8.92
CA ARG A 146 -9.66 -11.10 9.61
C ARG A 146 -8.83 -11.93 10.58
N ARG A 147 -9.45 -12.81 11.38
CA ARG A 147 -8.71 -13.69 12.30
C ARG A 147 -7.70 -14.58 11.58
N LEU A 148 -8.07 -15.13 10.42
CA LEU A 148 -7.17 -15.96 9.60
C LEU A 148 -6.03 -15.11 9.00
N GLN A 149 -6.34 -13.88 8.57
CA GLN A 149 -5.36 -12.95 8.01
C GLN A 149 -4.38 -12.43 9.05
N ILE A 150 -4.85 -12.15 10.28
CA ILE A 150 -4.01 -11.80 11.42
C ILE A 150 -3.07 -12.95 11.76
N GLY A 151 -3.56 -14.20 11.79
CA GLY A 151 -2.71 -15.38 11.98
C GLY A 151 -1.57 -15.43 10.95
N LYS A 152 -1.90 -15.28 9.66
CA LYS A 152 -0.89 -15.22 8.58
C LYS A 152 0.08 -14.04 8.72
N LEU A 153 -0.36 -12.90 9.23
CA LEU A 153 0.52 -11.77 9.52
C LEU A 153 1.49 -12.10 10.65
N CYS A 154 1.02 -12.67 11.76
CA CYS A 154 1.87 -13.13 12.85
C CYS A 154 2.90 -14.16 12.35
N ASP A 155 2.45 -15.19 11.63
CA ASP A 155 3.33 -16.22 11.06
C ASP A 155 4.41 -15.59 10.16
N ARG A 156 4.04 -14.58 9.35
CA ARG A 156 4.98 -13.87 8.49
C ARG A 156 6.01 -13.07 9.29
N ILE A 157 5.58 -12.36 10.32
CA ILE A 157 6.47 -11.58 11.19
C ILE A 157 7.47 -12.51 11.87
N ASP A 158 6.98 -13.58 12.52
CA ASP A 158 7.82 -14.51 13.28
C ASP A 158 8.87 -15.22 12.40
N SER A 159 8.56 -15.46 11.12
CA SER A 159 9.45 -16.17 10.20
C SER A 159 10.40 -15.30 9.39
N HIS A 160 10.13 -13.98 9.25
CA HIS A 160 10.88 -13.13 8.31
C HIS A 160 11.37 -11.80 8.89
N VAL A 161 10.96 -11.44 10.12
CA VAL A 161 11.40 -10.21 10.78
C VAL A 161 12.29 -10.58 11.96
N PRO A 162 13.57 -10.17 11.97
CA PRO A 162 14.43 -10.34 13.14
C PRO A 162 13.80 -9.71 14.38
N HIS A 163 13.91 -10.36 15.55
CA HIS A 163 13.24 -9.91 16.78
C HIS A 163 13.64 -8.51 17.25
N ASP A 164 14.83 -8.04 16.89
CA ASP A 164 15.37 -6.73 17.22
C ASP A 164 15.15 -5.68 16.11
N ALA A 165 14.64 -6.08 14.94
CA ALA A 165 14.42 -5.19 13.81
C ALA A 165 13.16 -4.31 13.98
N PRO A 166 13.21 -3.02 13.62
CA PRO A 166 12.04 -2.17 13.55
C PRO A 166 11.01 -2.71 12.55
N LEU A 167 9.75 -2.74 12.97
CA LEU A 167 8.62 -3.18 12.16
C LEU A 167 7.51 -2.13 12.18
N ILE A 168 7.00 -1.79 10.99
CA ILE A 168 5.85 -0.91 10.80
C ILE A 168 4.78 -1.71 10.07
N VAL A 169 3.67 -1.98 10.73
CA VAL A 169 2.47 -2.53 10.11
C VAL A 169 1.44 -1.42 10.00
N ALA A 170 1.01 -1.11 8.78
CA ALA A 170 0.02 -0.08 8.52
C ALA A 170 -0.91 -0.51 7.38
N GLY A 171 -2.16 -0.03 7.42
CA GLY A 171 -3.13 -0.42 6.42
C GLY A 171 -4.56 -0.31 6.91
N ASP A 172 -5.46 -0.87 6.11
CA ASP A 172 -6.88 -0.96 6.43
C ASP A 172 -7.17 -2.32 7.09
N PHE A 173 -7.31 -2.30 8.42
CA PHE A 173 -7.63 -3.49 9.20
C PHE A 173 -9.09 -3.92 9.05
N ASN A 174 -9.99 -3.06 8.55
CA ASN A 174 -11.43 -3.31 8.51
C ASN A 174 -12.01 -3.79 9.86
N ASP A 175 -11.48 -3.27 10.97
CA ASP A 175 -11.90 -3.60 12.33
C ASP A 175 -12.32 -2.30 13.04
N TRP A 176 -13.55 -2.27 13.56
CA TRP A 176 -14.14 -1.11 14.26
C TRP A 176 -14.64 -1.50 15.65
#